data_AF-A0A0Q7D0X7-F1
#
_entry.id   AF-A0A0Q7D0X7-F1
#
_cell.length_a   1.000
_cell.length_b   1.000
_cell.length_c   1.000
_cell.angle_alpha   90.00
_cell.angle_beta   90.00
_cell.angle_gamma   90.00
#
_symmetry.space_group_name_H-M   'P 1'
#
loop_
_entity.id
_entity.type
_entity.pdbx_description
1 polymer ?
#
loop_
_entity_poly.entity_id
_entity_poly.type
_entity_poly.pdbx_seq_one_letter_code
_entity_poly.pdbx_strand_id
1 'polypeptide(L)'
;MPFPPPSFDPLPVWIAAAALAALFAHAALAKWADLALFEQQLSAYGVPASGLPALTRLLPLLELLTALLLMAGPWRSLGAGFAAALLLLYAGAMGYHRWRGHALDCGCGGEPLPVSWALVLRNLGLAALALFAASGLSARPMGGVDMAVVAAATALAALLYAAMNQLLRHRASRHGLRSLFGSSSS
;
A
#
# COMPACT_ATOMS: atom_id res chain seq x y z
N MET A 1 -6.10 14.98 29.39
CA MET A 1 -5.25 13.78 29.31
C MET A 1 -5.75 12.96 28.15
N PRO A 2 -4.97 12.65 27.09
CA PRO A 2 -5.44 11.70 26.11
C PRO A 2 -5.48 10.34 26.81
N PHE A 3 -6.60 9.62 26.66
CA PHE A 3 -6.70 8.23 27.09
C PHE A 3 -5.52 7.44 26.47
N PRO A 4 -4.81 6.59 27.23
CA PRO A 4 -3.82 5.72 26.63
C PRO A 4 -4.52 4.89 25.55
N PRO A 5 -3.93 4.76 24.35
CA PRO A 5 -4.53 3.96 23.30
C PRO A 5 -4.77 2.54 23.83
N PRO A 6 -5.85 1.86 23.40
CA PRO A 6 -6.11 0.49 23.82
C PRO A 6 -4.86 -0.36 23.58
N SER A 7 -4.47 -1.13 24.59
CA SER A 7 -3.31 -2.00 24.54
C SER A 7 -3.71 -3.38 24.03
N PHE A 8 -2.97 -3.90 23.06
CA PHE A 8 -3.15 -5.22 22.48
C PHE A 8 -1.92 -6.09 22.71
N ASP A 9 -2.09 -7.39 22.51
CA ASP A 9 -0.96 -8.31 22.46
C ASP A 9 0.05 -7.85 21.41
N PRO A 10 1.36 -7.83 21.72
CA PRO A 10 2.37 -7.28 20.82
C PRO A 10 2.52 -8.09 19.52
N LEU A 11 2.20 -9.39 19.51
CA LEU A 11 2.36 -10.25 18.35
C LEU A 11 1.54 -9.78 17.13
N PRO A 12 0.20 -9.65 17.20
CA PRO A 12 -0.60 -9.18 16.06
C PRO A 12 -0.26 -7.75 15.64
N VAL A 13 0.11 -6.89 16.58
CA VAL A 13 0.53 -5.51 16.30
C VAL A 13 1.81 -5.49 15.47
N TRP A 14 2.80 -6.32 15.82
CA TRP A 14 4.04 -6.44 15.06
C TRP A 14 3.87 -7.15 13.72
N ILE A 15 2.96 -8.13 13.62
CA ILE A 15 2.58 -8.72 12.32
C ILE A 15 2.02 -7.64 11.38
N ALA A 16 1.08 -6.82 11.87
CA ALA A 16 0.49 -5.74 11.10
C ALA A 16 1.55 -4.71 10.67
N ALA A 17 2.41 -4.28 11.59
CA ALA A 17 3.48 -3.34 11.31
C ALA A 17 4.49 -3.90 10.29
N ALA A 18 4.91 -5.16 10.42
CA ALA A 18 5.88 -5.79 9.54
C ALA A 18 5.32 -6.02 8.13
N ALA A 19 4.06 -6.45 8.01
CA ALA A 19 3.38 -6.58 6.72
C ALA A 19 3.27 -5.23 5.99
N LEU A 20 2.91 -4.16 6.70
CA LEU A 20 2.85 -2.81 6.13
C LEU A 20 4.24 -2.29 5.76
N ALA A 21 5.24 -2.50 6.62
CA ALA A 21 6.62 -2.11 6.33
C ALA A 21 7.16 -2.81 5.08
N ALA A 22 6.91 -4.11 4.92
CA ALA A 22 7.28 -4.86 3.72
C ALA A 22 6.57 -4.31 2.46
N LEU A 23 5.29 -3.96 2.57
CA LEU A 23 4.51 -3.37 1.47
C LEU A 23 5.08 -2.01 1.05
N PHE A 24 5.35 -1.11 2.00
CA PHE A 24 5.88 0.22 1.73
C PHE A 24 7.33 0.17 1.22
N ALA A 25 8.16 -0.71 1.77
CA ALA A 25 9.52 -0.93 1.27
C ALA A 25 9.48 -1.43 -0.19
N HIS A 26 8.63 -2.40 -0.50
CA HIS A 26 8.45 -2.88 -1.86
C HIS A 26 7.96 -1.77 -2.81
N ALA A 27 6.97 -0.97 -2.38
CA ALA A 27 6.45 0.14 -3.17
C ALA A 27 7.51 1.21 -3.46
N ALA A 28 8.31 1.58 -2.46
CA ALA A 28 9.41 2.53 -2.62
C ALA A 28 10.48 2.02 -3.59
N LEU A 29 10.92 0.76 -3.40
CA LEU A 29 11.91 0.12 -4.27
C LEU A 29 11.42 0.01 -5.72
N ALA A 30 10.16 -0.35 -5.93
CA ALA A 30 9.58 -0.43 -7.26
C ALA A 30 9.55 0.93 -7.98
N LYS A 31 9.24 2.01 -7.25
CA LYS A 31 9.26 3.37 -7.82
C LYS A 31 10.68 3.87 -8.09
N TRP A 32 11.64 3.53 -7.23
CA TRP A 32 13.05 3.87 -7.46
C TRP A 32 13.68 3.10 -8.61
N ALA A 33 13.24 1.87 -8.84
CA ALA A 33 13.73 1.08 -9.98
C ALA A 33 13.39 1.73 -11.32
N ASP A 34 12.25 2.43 -11.41
CA ASP A 34 11.85 3.17 -12.61
C ASP A 34 11.15 4.50 -12.27
N LEU A 35 11.96 5.50 -11.93
CA LEU A 35 11.48 6.85 -11.62
C LEU A 35 10.80 7.52 -12.81
N ALA A 36 11.21 7.21 -14.05
CA ALA A 36 10.64 7.80 -15.25
C ALA A 36 9.21 7.32 -15.45
N LEU A 37 8.97 6.02 -15.29
CA LEU A 37 7.62 5.45 -15.30
C LEU A 37 6.77 6.03 -14.15
N PHE A 38 7.33 6.16 -12.95
CA PHE A 38 6.59 6.75 -11.83
C PHE A 38 6.22 8.23 -12.07
N GLU A 39 7.11 9.01 -12.68
CA GLU A 39 6.82 10.40 -13.06
C GLU A 39 5.71 10.49 -14.11
N GLN A 40 5.73 9.61 -15.12
CA GLN A 40 4.65 9.48 -16.11
C GLN A 40 3.32 9.13 -15.43
N GLN A 41 3.32 8.20 -14.49
CA GLN A 41 2.14 7.87 -13.70
C GLN A 41 1.65 9.11 -12.93
N LEU A 42 2.51 9.82 -12.20
CA LEU A 42 2.11 11.03 -11.47
C LEU A 42 1.51 12.10 -12.41
N SER A 43 2.07 12.28 -13.61
CA SER A 43 1.53 13.19 -14.61
C SER A 43 0.12 12.77 -15.07
N ALA A 44 -0.13 11.47 -15.23
CA ALA A 44 -1.44 10.93 -15.61
C ALA A 44 -2.48 11.09 -14.50
N TYR A 45 -2.05 11.16 -13.25
CA TYR A 45 -2.87 11.54 -12.09
C TYR A 45 -3.09 13.06 -11.97
N GLY A 46 -2.60 13.87 -12.92
CA GLY A 46 -2.83 15.31 -12.96
C GLY A 46 -1.91 16.14 -12.08
N VAL A 47 -0.79 15.59 -11.62
CA VAL A 47 0.24 16.37 -10.90
C VAL A 47 0.83 17.41 -11.86
N PRO A 48 0.87 18.71 -11.51
CA PRO A 48 1.40 19.75 -12.38
C PRO A 48 2.89 19.57 -12.64
N ALA A 49 3.35 19.97 -13.83
CA ALA A 49 4.74 19.79 -14.27
C ALA A 49 5.78 20.40 -13.31
N SER A 50 5.44 21.48 -12.62
CA SER A 50 6.31 22.10 -11.60
C SER A 50 6.51 21.23 -10.35
N GLY A 51 5.54 20.37 -10.03
CA GLY A 51 5.56 19.49 -8.86
C GLY A 51 6.11 18.08 -9.14
N LEU A 52 6.12 17.65 -10.41
CA LEU A 52 6.55 16.30 -10.80
C LEU A 52 7.95 15.93 -10.28
N PRO A 53 9.02 16.72 -10.51
CA PRO A 53 10.37 16.31 -10.10
C PRO A 53 10.53 16.16 -8.59
N ALA A 54 9.75 16.92 -7.82
CA ALA A 54 9.75 16.86 -6.36
C ALA A 54 8.98 15.62 -5.88
N LEU A 55 7.73 15.43 -6.34
CA LEU A 55 6.89 14.31 -5.90
C LEU A 55 7.45 12.95 -6.34
N THR A 56 8.03 12.86 -7.54
CA THR A 56 8.69 11.65 -8.04
C THR A 56 9.77 11.13 -7.10
N ARG A 57 10.47 12.01 -6.38
CA ARG A 57 11.52 11.64 -5.42
C ARG A 57 11.00 11.55 -3.98
N LEU A 58 10.15 12.49 -3.58
CA LEU A 58 9.65 12.59 -2.21
C LEU A 58 8.70 11.46 -1.85
N LEU A 59 7.82 11.03 -2.77
CA LEU A 59 6.86 9.96 -2.45
C LEU A 59 7.55 8.62 -2.12
N PRO A 60 8.49 8.10 -2.93
CA PRO A 60 9.24 6.89 -2.58
C PRO A 60 10.05 7.04 -1.28
N LEU A 61 10.61 8.23 -1.03
CA LEU A 61 11.31 8.52 0.23
C LEU A 61 10.37 8.45 1.44
N LEU A 62 9.16 9.02 1.32
CA LEU A 62 8.14 8.96 2.38
C LEU A 62 7.64 7.52 2.59
N GLU A 63 7.49 6.74 1.53
CA GLU A 63 7.15 5.32 1.62
C GLU A 63 8.24 4.53 2.37
N LEU A 64 9.51 4.72 2.01
CA LEU A 64 10.61 4.05 2.70
C LEU A 64 10.73 4.51 4.16
N LEU A 65 10.61 5.81 4.42
CA LEU A 65 10.62 6.36 5.78
C LEU A 65 9.49 5.74 6.62
N THR A 66 8.29 5.60 6.03
CA THR A 66 7.14 4.95 6.68
C THR A 66 7.46 3.51 7.08
N ALA A 67 8.10 2.74 6.18
CA ALA A 67 8.51 1.37 6.47
C ALA A 67 9.53 1.31 7.62
N LEU A 68 10.51 2.21 7.64
CA LEU A 68 11.53 2.28 8.70
C LEU A 68 10.91 2.67 10.05
N LEU A 69 10.03 3.68 10.07
CA LEU A 69 9.36 4.14 11.29
C LEU A 69 8.46 3.05 11.88
N LEU A 70 7.74 2.28 11.06
CA LEU A 70 6.93 1.14 11.51
C LEU A 70 7.76 0.08 12.26
N MET A 71 9.01 -0.13 11.84
CA MET A 71 9.93 -1.09 12.46
C MET A 71 10.70 -0.52 13.65
N ALA A 72 10.82 0.81 13.73
CA ALA A 72 11.46 1.48 14.86
C ALA A 72 10.50 1.55 16.06
N GLY A 73 10.66 0.65 17.04
CA GLY A 73 9.76 0.48 18.20
C GLY A 73 9.17 1.77 18.80
N PRO A 74 9.99 2.78 19.16
CA PRO A 74 9.49 4.04 19.73
C PRO A 74 8.67 4.90 18.75
N TRP A 75 8.93 4.77 17.45
CA TRP A 75 8.35 5.58 16.38
C TRP A 75 7.26 4.86 15.59
N ARG A 76 6.94 3.61 15.94
CA ARG A 76 5.95 2.77 15.24
C ARG A 76 4.59 3.45 15.10
N SER A 77 4.09 4.12 16.14
CA SER A 77 2.80 4.82 16.07
C SER A 77 2.83 5.99 15.09
N LEU A 78 3.95 6.70 15.00
CA LEU A 78 4.16 7.75 14.00
C LEU A 78 4.24 7.16 12.58
N GLY A 79 4.99 6.07 12.41
CA GLY A 79 5.05 5.33 11.14
C GLY A 79 3.68 4.81 10.70
N ALA A 80 2.89 4.29 11.62
CA ALA A 80 1.52 3.86 11.38
C ALA A 80 0.59 5.02 10.95
N GLY A 81 0.78 6.21 11.53
CA GLY A 81 0.10 7.43 11.08
C GLY A 81 0.46 7.81 9.63
N PHE A 82 1.74 7.80 9.28
CA PHE A 82 2.19 8.05 7.91
C PHE A 82 1.67 6.98 6.93
N ALA A 83 1.68 5.71 7.34
CA ALA A 83 1.15 4.60 6.55
C ALA A 83 -0.34 4.81 6.25
N ALA A 84 -1.15 5.11 7.27
CA ALA A 84 -2.57 5.38 7.08
C ALA A 84 -2.80 6.58 6.15
N ALA A 85 -2.05 7.67 6.35
CA ALA A 85 -2.16 8.88 5.52
C ALA A 85 -1.84 8.61 4.04
N LEU A 86 -0.74 7.91 3.76
CA LEU A 86 -0.33 7.55 2.39
C LEU A 86 -1.35 6.61 1.73
N LEU A 87 -1.83 5.59 2.46
CA LEU A 87 -2.82 4.65 1.93
C LEU A 87 -4.16 5.34 1.63
N LEU A 88 -4.60 6.25 2.50
CA LEU A 88 -5.81 7.05 2.27
C LEU A 88 -5.63 8.03 1.10
N LEU A 89 -4.45 8.65 0.96
CA LEU A 89 -4.11 9.50 -0.18
C LEU A 89 -4.22 8.70 -1.49
N TYR A 90 -3.59 7.52 -1.55
CA TYR A 90 -3.65 6.65 -2.72
C TYR A 90 -5.09 6.18 -3.00
N ALA A 91 -5.82 5.75 -1.98
CA ALA A 91 -7.22 5.35 -2.10
C ALA A 91 -8.09 6.49 -2.64
N GLY A 92 -7.90 7.72 -2.15
CA GLY A 92 -8.63 8.91 -2.58
C GLY A 92 -8.33 9.28 -4.04
N ALA A 93 -7.05 9.32 -4.41
CA ALA A 93 -6.63 9.59 -5.79
C ALA A 93 -7.19 8.55 -6.77
N MET A 94 -7.05 7.27 -6.46
CA MET A 94 -7.61 6.18 -7.27
C MET A 94 -9.14 6.25 -7.34
N GLY A 95 -9.81 6.50 -6.21
CA GLY A 95 -11.27 6.61 -6.14
C GLY A 95 -11.81 7.76 -6.98
N TYR A 96 -11.15 8.93 -6.92
CA TYR A 96 -11.50 10.10 -7.72
C TYR A 96 -11.43 9.80 -9.22
N HIS A 97 -10.29 9.29 -9.70
CA HIS A 97 -10.11 8.97 -11.12
C HIS A 97 -11.05 7.84 -11.58
N ARG A 98 -11.28 6.84 -10.72
CA ARG A 98 -12.19 5.75 -11.04
C ARG A 98 -13.64 6.20 -11.14
N TRP A 99 -14.05 7.16 -10.31
CA TRP A 99 -15.38 7.78 -10.35
C TRP A 99 -15.57 8.64 -11.61
N ARG A 100 -14.52 9.33 -12.05
CA ARG A 100 -14.49 10.09 -13.32
C ARG A 100 -14.42 9.22 -14.58
N GLY A 101 -14.25 7.90 -14.43
CA GLY A 101 -14.15 6.96 -15.56
C GLY A 101 -12.78 6.93 -16.24
N HIS A 102 -11.74 7.51 -15.63
CA HIS A 102 -10.38 7.45 -16.16
C HIS A 102 -9.77 6.05 -16.01
N ALA A 103 -9.13 5.56 -17.06
CA ALA A 103 -8.37 4.31 -17.04
C ALA A 103 -6.90 4.61 -16.73
N LEU A 104 -6.55 4.55 -15.45
CA LEU A 104 -5.19 4.73 -14.95
C LEU A 104 -4.67 3.45 -14.32
N ASP A 105 -3.35 3.35 -14.18
CA ASP A 105 -2.69 2.31 -13.40
C ASP A 105 -2.42 2.75 -11.96
N CYS A 106 -2.35 1.79 -11.04
CA CYS A 106 -2.17 2.09 -9.61
C CYS A 106 -0.72 2.46 -9.22
N GLY A 107 0.29 2.14 -10.03
CA GLY A 107 1.70 2.49 -9.80
C GLY A 107 2.37 1.87 -8.55
N CYS A 108 1.66 1.06 -7.76
CA CYS A 108 2.11 0.58 -6.44
C CYS A 108 2.97 -0.69 -6.47
N GLY A 109 3.24 -1.29 -7.64
CA GLY A 109 3.85 -2.62 -7.74
C GLY A 109 4.76 -2.85 -8.93
N GLY A 110 5.33 -1.76 -9.50
CA GLY A 110 6.22 -1.78 -10.68
C GLY A 110 5.48 -2.09 -11.99
N GLU A 111 4.64 -3.11 -11.98
CA GLU A 111 3.86 -3.56 -13.14
C GLU A 111 2.54 -2.78 -13.30
N PRO A 112 2.09 -2.53 -14.54
CA PRO A 112 0.78 -1.96 -14.83
C PRO A 112 -0.34 -2.79 -14.19
N LEU A 113 -1.21 -2.12 -13.43
CA LEU A 113 -2.37 -2.72 -12.81
C LEU A 113 -3.48 -1.67 -12.75
N PRO A 114 -4.54 -1.82 -13.58
CA PRO A 114 -5.54 -0.79 -13.75
C PRO A 114 -6.33 -0.55 -12.46
N VAL A 115 -6.60 0.73 -12.21
CA VAL A 115 -7.35 1.18 -11.04
C VAL A 115 -8.74 0.58 -11.04
N SER A 116 -9.10 -0.04 -9.92
CA SER A 116 -10.41 -0.65 -9.69
C SER A 116 -10.88 -0.38 -8.27
N TRP A 117 -12.20 -0.48 -8.02
CA TRP A 117 -12.75 -0.35 -6.68
C TRP A 117 -12.16 -1.39 -5.70
N ALA A 118 -11.73 -2.56 -6.18
CA ALA A 118 -11.02 -3.53 -5.37
C ALA A 118 -9.70 -2.97 -4.80
N LEU A 119 -8.95 -2.18 -5.58
CA LEU A 119 -7.72 -1.54 -5.11
C LEU A 119 -7.99 -0.40 -4.12
N VAL A 120 -9.08 0.35 -4.31
CA VAL A 120 -9.50 1.37 -3.35
C VAL A 120 -9.82 0.70 -2.01
N LEU A 121 -10.68 -0.32 -2.01
CA LEU A 121 -11.04 -1.08 -0.81
C LEU A 121 -9.84 -1.75 -0.14
N ARG A 122 -8.89 -2.28 -0.93
CA ARG A 122 -7.63 -2.82 -0.42
C ARG A 122 -6.85 -1.77 0.38
N ASN A 123 -6.66 -0.57 -0.17
CA ASN A 123 -5.91 0.47 0.53
C ASN A 123 -6.65 1.00 1.77
N LEU A 124 -7.98 1.03 1.76
CA LEU A 124 -8.77 1.32 2.96
C LEU A 124 -8.59 0.25 4.04
N GLY A 125 -8.59 -1.04 3.66
CA GLY A 125 -8.33 -2.13 4.59
C GLY A 125 -6.90 -2.09 5.17
N LEU A 126 -5.91 -1.78 4.33
CA LEU A 126 -4.53 -1.56 4.79
C LEU A 126 -4.41 -0.33 5.69
N ALA A 127 -5.17 0.74 5.43
CA ALA A 127 -5.18 1.93 6.29
C ALA A 127 -5.78 1.60 7.67
N ALA A 128 -6.84 0.79 7.73
CA ALA A 128 -7.38 0.28 8.98
C ALA A 128 -6.36 -0.60 9.73
N LEU A 129 -5.63 -1.46 9.00
CA LEU A 129 -4.52 -2.25 9.56
C LEU A 129 -3.40 -1.36 10.11
N ALA A 130 -3.11 -0.22 9.45
CA ALA A 130 -2.14 0.76 9.94
C ALA A 130 -2.61 1.42 11.23
N LEU A 131 -3.88 1.80 11.34
CA LEU A 131 -4.45 2.32 12.58
C LEU A 131 -4.39 1.30 13.72
N PHE A 132 -4.64 0.01 13.42
CA PHE A 132 -4.44 -1.06 14.40
C PHE A 132 -2.95 -1.18 14.82
N ALA A 133 -2.03 -1.07 13.86
CA ALA A 133 -0.59 -1.04 14.12
C ALA A 133 -0.12 0.21 14.88
N ALA A 134 -0.97 1.22 15.11
CA ALA A 134 -0.66 2.37 15.97
C ALA A 134 -1.01 2.14 17.45
N SER A 135 -1.69 1.03 17.77
CA SER A 135 -2.13 0.73 19.13
C SER A 135 -0.98 0.49 20.13
N GLY A 136 -1.31 0.59 21.42
CA GLY A 136 -0.36 0.33 22.51
C GLY A 136 -0.03 -1.16 22.60
N LEU A 137 1.16 -1.48 23.09
CA LEU A 137 1.55 -2.87 23.39
C LEU A 137 1.23 -3.17 24.84
N SER A 138 0.68 -4.35 25.11
CA SER A 138 0.62 -4.92 26.46
C SER A 138 2.02 -5.32 26.93
N ALA A 139 2.20 -5.45 28.25
CA ALA A 139 3.47 -5.83 28.87
C ALA A 139 3.81 -7.32 28.74
N ARG A 140 3.53 -7.93 27.59
CA ARG A 140 3.90 -9.31 27.27
C ARG A 140 5.29 -9.34 26.63
N PRO A 141 6.24 -10.15 27.14
CA PRO A 141 7.53 -10.31 26.49
C PRO A 141 7.38 -11.05 25.15
N MET A 142 8.13 -10.61 24.14
CA MET A 142 8.27 -11.32 22.87
C MET A 142 9.54 -12.16 22.87
N GLY A 143 9.40 -13.45 22.58
CA GLY A 143 10.52 -14.38 22.43
C GLY A 143 10.90 -14.64 20.97
N GLY A 144 11.89 -15.51 20.76
CA GLY A 144 12.32 -15.91 19.41
C GLY A 144 11.22 -16.59 18.57
N VAL A 145 10.32 -17.34 19.22
CA VAL A 145 9.16 -17.96 18.54
C VAL A 145 8.21 -16.88 18.02
N ASP A 146 7.93 -15.83 18.80
CA ASP A 146 7.08 -14.72 18.35
C ASP A 146 7.69 -14.03 17.12
N MET A 147 9.01 -13.82 17.11
CA MET A 147 9.72 -13.24 15.95
C MET A 147 9.62 -14.14 14.71
N ALA A 148 9.75 -15.47 14.87
CA ALA A 148 9.56 -16.42 13.78
C ALA A 148 8.13 -16.37 13.23
N VAL A 149 7.13 -16.25 14.10
CA VAL A 149 5.72 -16.10 13.69
C VAL A 149 5.51 -14.78 12.95
N VAL A 150 6.08 -13.67 13.41
CA VAL A 150 6.02 -12.38 12.70
C VAL A 150 6.61 -12.49 11.30
N ALA A 151 7.79 -13.11 11.17
CA ALA A 151 8.45 -13.30 9.88
C ALA A 151 7.61 -14.17 8.93
N ALA A 152 7.11 -15.31 9.41
CA ALA A 152 6.27 -16.22 8.62
C ALA A 152 4.94 -15.56 8.20
N ALA A 153 4.28 -14.86 9.11
CA ALA A 153 3.04 -14.13 8.81
C ALA A 153 3.27 -13.00 7.80
N THR A 154 4.40 -12.29 7.92
CA THR A 154 4.79 -11.23 6.96
C THR A 154 5.05 -11.82 5.57
N ALA A 155 5.78 -12.93 5.48
CA ALA A 155 6.02 -13.62 4.21
C ALA A 155 4.71 -14.10 3.57
N LEU A 156 3.83 -14.72 4.36
CA LEU A 156 2.50 -15.13 3.88
C LEU A 156 1.67 -13.93 3.40
N ALA A 157 1.65 -12.83 4.15
CA ALA A 157 0.94 -11.62 3.77
C ALA A 157 1.48 -11.04 2.44
N ALA A 158 2.81 -11.03 2.25
CA ALA A 158 3.43 -10.61 1.00
C ALA A 158 3.03 -11.52 -0.18
N LEU A 159 3.01 -12.83 0.02
CA LEU A 159 2.57 -13.80 -1.00
C LEU A 159 1.09 -13.62 -1.35
N LEU A 160 0.21 -13.45 -0.36
CA LEU A 160 -1.21 -13.18 -0.57
C LEU A 160 -1.44 -11.86 -1.31
N TYR A 161 -0.68 -10.82 -0.96
CA TYR A 161 -0.73 -9.54 -1.67
C TYR A 161 -0.28 -9.67 -3.13
N ALA A 162 0.81 -10.39 -3.38
CA ALA A 162 1.29 -10.67 -4.73
C ALA A 162 0.27 -11.48 -5.54
N ALA A 163 -0.32 -12.53 -4.96
CA ALA A 163 -1.35 -13.36 -5.59
C ALA A 163 -2.62 -12.55 -5.89
N MET A 164 -3.06 -11.69 -4.97
CA MET A 164 -4.19 -10.78 -5.19
C MET A 164 -3.92 -9.85 -6.37
N ASN A 165 -2.73 -9.24 -6.45
CA ASN A 165 -2.35 -8.37 -7.56
C ASN A 165 -2.32 -9.14 -8.90
N GLN A 166 -1.81 -10.38 -8.92
CA GLN A 166 -1.83 -11.23 -10.11
C GLN A 166 -3.27 -11.56 -10.56
N LEU A 167 -4.15 -11.90 -9.63
CA LEU A 167 -5.56 -12.18 -9.92
C LEU A 167 -6.27 -10.95 -10.50
N LEU A 168 -6.05 -9.78 -9.91
CA LEU A 168 -6.64 -8.52 -10.39
C LEU A 168 -6.15 -8.17 -11.80
N ARG A 169 -4.85 -8.33 -12.08
CA ARG A 169 -4.30 -8.15 -13.43
C ARG A 169 -4.96 -9.09 -14.43
N HIS A 170 -5.04 -10.37 -14.11
CA HIS A 170 -5.61 -11.37 -15.01
C HIS A 170 -7.12 -11.14 -15.27
N ARG A 171 -7.88 -10.70 -14.25
CA ARG A 171 -9.28 -10.30 -14.43
C ARG A 171 -9.41 -9.09 -15.37
N ALA A 172 -8.55 -8.08 -15.21
CA ALA A 172 -8.56 -6.91 -16.08
C ALA A 172 -8.27 -7.28 -17.55
N SER A 173 -7.25 -8.11 -17.81
CA SER A 173 -6.92 -8.58 -19.16
C SER A 173 -8.07 -9.36 -19.82
N ARG A 174 -8.76 -10.23 -19.05
CA ARG A 174 -9.92 -10.99 -19.56
C ARG A 174 -11.12 -10.10 -19.91
N HIS A 175 -11.37 -9.04 -19.15
CA HIS A 175 -12.43 -8.08 -19.47
C HIS A 175 -12.12 -7.31 -20.76
N GLY A 176 -10.86 -6.90 -20.96
CA GLY A 176 -10.43 -6.23 -22.20
C GLY A 176 -10.60 -7.12 -23.46
N LEU A 177 -10.27 -8.40 -23.36
CA LEU A 177 -10.50 -9.35 -24.46
C LEU A 177 -11.99 -9.51 -24.78
N ARG A 178 -12.84 -9.64 -23.76
CA ARG A 178 -14.30 -9.77 -23.97
C ARG A 178 -14.93 -8.56 -24.65
N SER A 179 -14.48 -7.34 -24.33
CA SER A 179 -15.00 -6.13 -25.00
C SER A 179 -14.63 -6.05 -26.48
N LEU A 180 -13.48 -6.59 -26.88
CA LEU A 180 -13.05 -6.59 -28.29
C LEU A 180 -13.82 -7.62 -29.13
N PHE A 181 -14.14 -8.79 -28.57
CA PHE A 181 -14.89 -9.83 -29.27
C PHE A 181 -16.42 -9.71 -29.13
N GLY A 182 -16.91 -8.85 -28.23
CA GLY A 182 -18.35 -8.63 -28.00
C GLY A 182 -18.98 -7.51 -28.85
N SER A 183 -18.18 -6.73 -29.59
CA SER A 183 -18.67 -5.59 -30.38
C SER A 183 -18.82 -5.86 -31.88
N SER A 184 -18.67 -7.12 -32.34
CA SER A 184 -18.74 -7.49 -33.76
C SER A 184 -20.07 -8.13 -34.20
N SER A 185 -21.16 -7.87 -33.49
CA SER A 185 -22.50 -8.34 -33.86
C SER A 185 -23.55 -7.26 -33.67
N SER A 186 -23.63 -6.31 -34.62
CA SER A 186 -24.80 -5.46 -34.89
C SER A 186 -24.68 -4.91 -36.29
#